data_AF-A0A2H0XSH7-F1
#
_entry.id   AF-A0A2H0XSH7-F1
#
_cell.length_a   1.000
_cell.length_b   1.000
_cell.length_c   1.000
_cell.angle_alpha   90.00
_cell.angle_beta   90.00
_cell.angle_gamma   90.00
#
_symmetry.space_group_name_H-M   'P 1'
#
loop_
_entity.id
_entity.type
_entity.pdbx_description
1 polymer ?
#
loop_
_entity_poly.entity_id
_entity_poly.type
_entity_poly.pdbx_seq_one_letter_code
_entity_poly.pdbx_strand_id
1 'polypeptide(L)'
;MTDHHGFILVDSVLEKGTTFTVYLPVPQDAESLEISTDRVKENIAGGNETILIVEDEEMVLDFLKEVLEERGYHVVMPSTVKPLCRNTANKVQKST
;
A
#
# COMPACT_ATOMS: atom_id res chain seq x y z
N MET A 1 -10.45 -9.67 3.50
CA MET A 1 -10.03 -8.78 2.39
C MET A 1 -10.20 -7.35 2.88
N THR A 2 -9.23 -6.86 3.64
CA THR A 2 -9.25 -5.55 4.31
C THR A 2 -7.83 -4.98 4.38
N ASP A 3 -7.05 -5.13 3.31
CA ASP A 3 -5.69 -4.57 3.24
C ASP A 3 -5.69 -3.08 2.85
N HIS A 4 -6.84 -2.57 2.42
CA HIS A 4 -7.07 -1.17 2.12
C HIS A 4 -8.32 -0.76 2.87
N HIS A 5 -8.28 0.27 3.71
CA HIS A 5 -9.36 0.74 4.60
C HIS A 5 -10.62 1.28 3.87
N GLY A 6 -10.99 0.66 2.75
CA GLY A 6 -12.18 0.92 1.97
C GLY A 6 -13.27 -0.12 2.21
N PHE A 7 -14.44 0.12 1.62
CA PHE A 7 -15.62 -0.73 1.75
C PHE A 7 -16.24 -1.01 0.39
N ILE A 8 -16.78 -2.21 0.20
CA ILE A 8 -17.56 -2.56 -1.00
C ILE A 8 -18.97 -2.94 -0.54
N LEU A 9 -19.97 -2.27 -1.09
CA LEU A 9 -21.37 -2.63 -0.96
C LEU A 9 -21.83 -3.31 -2.24
N VAL A 10 -22.63 -4.35 -2.09
CA VAL A 10 -23.21 -5.09 -3.21
C VAL A 10 -24.72 -5.12 -3.05
N ASP A 11 -25.43 -4.59 -4.03
CA ASP A 11 -26.87 -4.70 -4.16
C ASP A 11 -27.17 -5.55 -5.39
N SER A 12 -27.91 -6.64 -5.23
CA SER A 12 -28.26 -7.54 -6.33
C SER A 12 -29.73 -7.90 -6.24
N VAL A 13 -30.42 -7.77 -7.38
CA VAL A 13 -31.80 -8.20 -7.52
C VAL A 13 -31.91 -9.09 -8.75
N LEU A 14 -32.48 -10.27 -8.55
CA LEU A 14 -32.73 -11.25 -9.60
C LEU A 14 -33.51 -10.60 -10.76
N GLU A 15 -33.11 -10.88 -12.00
CA GLU A 15 -33.65 -10.27 -13.23
C GLU A 15 -33.50 -8.74 -13.36
N LYS A 16 -32.84 -8.05 -12.41
CA LYS A 16 -32.54 -6.59 -12.50
C LYS A 16 -31.05 -6.28 -12.50
N GLY A 17 -30.22 -7.27 -12.18
CA GLY A 17 -28.78 -7.16 -12.19
C GLY A 17 -28.19 -6.83 -10.82
N THR A 18 -26.90 -6.49 -10.82
CA THR A 18 -26.09 -6.29 -9.62
C THR A 18 -25.33 -4.98 -9.72
N THR A 19 -25.32 -4.22 -8.64
CA THR A 19 -24.57 -2.98 -8.48
C THR A 19 -23.52 -3.15 -7.39
N PHE A 20 -22.29 -2.78 -7.71
CA PHE A 20 -21.17 -2.73 -6.77
C PHE A 20 -20.84 -1.26 -6.49
N THR A 21 -20.83 -0.87 -5.23
CA THR A 21 -20.40 0.47 -4.80
C THR A 21 -19.11 0.34 -4.02
N VAL A 22 -18.06 0.96 -4.53
CA VAL A 22 -16.70 0.88 -3.97
C VAL A 22 -16.34 2.21 -3.31
N TYR A 23 -16.02 2.17 -2.02
CA TYR A 23 -15.54 3.30 -1.24
C TYR A 23 -14.05 3.11 -0.96
N LEU A 24 -13.22 4.05 -1.40
CA LEU A 24 -11.78 4.06 -1.14
C LEU A 24 -11.45 5.17 -0.13
N PRO A 25 -10.55 4.91 0.83
CA PRO A 25 -10.13 5.92 1.79
C PRO A 25 -9.38 7.04 1.06
N VAL A 26 -9.77 8.28 1.31
CA VAL A 26 -9.04 9.45 0.82
C VAL A 26 -7.96 9.80 1.86
N PRO A 27 -6.68 9.96 1.48
CA PRO A 27 -5.64 10.38 2.40
C PRO A 27 -5.94 11.77 2.99
N GLN A 28 -5.72 11.97 4.29
CA GLN A 28 -5.89 13.29 4.93
C GLN A 28 -4.88 14.32 4.42
N ASP A 29 -3.71 13.88 3.96
CA ASP A 29 -2.66 14.72 3.36
C ASP A 29 -2.83 14.92 1.86
N ALA A 30 -3.99 14.57 1.30
CA ALA A 30 -4.35 14.98 -0.06
C ALA A 30 -4.76 16.46 -0.05
N GLU A 31 -3.86 17.35 0.38
CA GLU A 31 -3.86 18.71 -0.15
C GLU A 31 -3.83 18.56 -1.66
N SER A 32 -4.68 19.32 -2.35
CA SER A 32 -4.59 19.43 -3.80
C SER A 32 -3.15 19.76 -4.14
N LEU A 33 -2.40 18.78 -4.66
CA LEU A 33 -1.10 19.02 -5.23
C LEU A 33 -1.35 19.96 -6.39
N GLU A 34 -1.30 21.26 -6.14
CA GLU A 34 -0.93 22.21 -7.17
C GLU A 34 0.44 21.72 -7.62
N ILE A 35 0.45 21.02 -8.76
CA ILE A 35 1.68 20.61 -9.41
C ILE A 35 2.32 21.93 -9.83
N SER A 36 3.16 22.50 -8.95
CA SER A 36 4.02 23.61 -9.28
C SER A 36 4.90 23.14 -10.44
N THR A 37 4.64 23.66 -11.64
CA THR A 37 5.41 23.33 -12.84
C THR A 37 6.85 23.86 -12.79
N ASP A 38 7.25 24.53 -11.71
CA ASP A 38 8.59 25.05 -11.48
C ASP A 38 9.48 24.09 -10.68
N ARG A 39 9.50 22.80 -11.05
CA ARG A 39 10.69 22.01 -10.73
C ARG A 39 11.80 22.44 -11.67
N VAL A 40 12.65 23.32 -11.14
CA VAL A 40 13.96 23.66 -11.69
C VAL A 40 14.57 22.37 -12.25
N LYS A 41 14.88 22.39 -13.55
CA LYS A 41 15.77 21.39 -14.16
C LYS A 41 17.16 21.61 -13.58
N GLU A 42 17.36 21.26 -12.31
CA GLU A 42 18.69 20.98 -11.82
C GLU A 42 19.15 19.74 -12.59
N ASN A 43 20.34 19.81 -13.16
CA ASN A 43 21.04 18.60 -13.60
C ASN A 43 21.29 17.78 -12.35
N ILE A 44 20.34 16.93 -11.98
CA ILE A 44 20.49 16.01 -10.88
C ILE A 44 21.56 15.02 -11.33
N ALA A 45 22.80 15.23 -10.87
CA ALA A 45 23.82 14.21 -10.90
C ALA A 45 23.34 13.10 -9.95
N GLY A 46 22.56 12.16 -10.50
CA GLY A 46 21.92 11.10 -9.73
C GLY A 46 22.93 10.10 -9.17
N GLY A 47 22.44 9.22 -8.29
CA GLY A 47 23.20 8.12 -7.70
C GLY A 47 23.78 8.43 -6.32
N ASN A 48 23.18 9.35 -5.57
CA ASN A 48 23.45 9.53 -4.13
C ASN A 48 22.17 9.73 -3.31
N GLU A 49 21.01 9.74 -3.95
CA GLU A 49 19.72 9.98 -3.32
C GLU A 49 19.23 8.77 -2.54
N THR A 50 18.33 9.01 -1.58
CA THR A 50 17.71 7.95 -0.78
C THR A 50 16.33 7.62 -1.33
N ILE A 51 16.06 6.34 -1.56
CA ILE A 51 14.79 5.82 -2.10
C ILE A 51 14.14 4.91 -1.06
N LEU A 52 12.90 5.22 -0.66
CA LEU A 52 12.06 4.35 0.17
C LEU A 52 11.26 3.43 -0.73
N ILE A 53 11.44 2.11 -0.59
CA ILE A 53 10.68 1.11 -1.34
C ILE A 53 9.66 0.48 -0.41
N VAL A 54 8.38 0.51 -0.81
CA VAL A 54 7.28 -0.17 -0.12
C VAL A 54 6.72 -1.19 -1.08
N GLU A 55 7.12 -2.45 -0.93
CA GLU A 55 6.62 -3.55 -1.73
C GLU A 55 6.36 -4.78 -0.86
N ASP A 56 5.33 -5.55 -1.19
CA ASP A 56 4.84 -6.70 -0.41
C ASP A 56 5.47 -8.03 -0.83
N GLU A 57 5.94 -8.13 -2.07
CA GLU A 57 6.64 -9.31 -2.59
C GLU A 57 8.16 -9.21 -2.37
N GLU A 58 8.70 -10.06 -1.49
CA GLU A 58 10.13 -10.05 -1.11
C GLU A 58 11.07 -10.15 -2.31
N MET A 59 10.75 -10.99 -3.31
CA MET A 59 11.59 -11.16 -4.51
C MET A 59 11.71 -9.88 -5.34
N VAL A 60 10.61 -9.12 -5.46
CA VAL A 60 10.59 -7.86 -6.21
C VAL A 60 11.35 -6.79 -5.44
N LEU A 61 11.18 -6.75 -4.12
CA LEU A 61 11.87 -5.82 -3.23
C LEU A 61 13.39 -6.03 -3.26
N ASP A 62 13.86 -7.27 -3.21
CA ASP A 62 15.29 -7.60 -3.29
C ASP A 62 15.89 -7.19 -4.64
N PHE A 63 15.19 -7.49 -5.75
CA PHE A 63 15.62 -7.08 -7.08
C PHE A 63 15.72 -5.56 -7.22
N LEU A 64 14.71 -4.81 -6.74
CA LEU A 64 14.71 -3.35 -6.82
C LEU A 64 15.83 -2.74 -5.97
N LYS A 65 16.10 -3.30 -4.80
CA LYS A 65 17.20 -2.88 -3.95
C LYS A 65 18.54 -3.01 -4.68
N GLU A 66 18.84 -4.19 -5.23
CA GLU A 66 20.09 -4.45 -5.96
C GLU A 66 20.28 -3.46 -7.11
N VAL A 67 19.26 -3.32 -7.96
CA VAL A 67 19.26 -2.47 -9.15
C VAL A 67 19.46 -0.98 -8.81
N LEU A 68 18.95 -0.52 -7.67
CA LEU A 68 19.06 0.88 -7.24
C LEU A 68 20.37 1.15 -6.49
N GLU A 69 20.82 0.24 -5.64
CA GLU A 69 22.12 0.36 -4.96
C GLU A 69 23.29 0.31 -5.97
N GLU A 70 23.21 -0.52 -7.01
CA GLU A 70 24.19 -0.54 -8.12
C GLU A 70 24.29 0.80 -8.86
N ARG A 71 23.21 1.59 -8.86
CA ARG A 71 23.16 2.94 -9.44
C ARG A 71 23.59 4.03 -8.46
N GLY A 72 24.05 3.66 -7.25
CA GLY A 72 24.54 4.57 -6.22
C GLY A 72 23.46 5.09 -5.26
N TYR A 73 22.20 4.67 -5.43
CA TYR A 73 21.12 5.11 -4.54
C TYR A 73 21.19 4.39 -3.19
N HIS A 74 20.85 5.12 -2.13
CA HIS A 74 20.67 4.54 -0.81
C HIS A 74 19.23 4.02 -0.69
N VAL A 75 19.05 2.72 -0.50
CA VAL A 75 17.71 2.14 -0.40
C VAL A 75 17.30 1.97 1.06
N VAL A 76 16.14 2.52 1.43
CA VAL A 76 15.50 2.33 2.73
C VAL A 76 14.29 1.44 2.52
N MET A 77 14.14 0.41 3.34
CA MET A 77 12.99 -0.48 3.34
C MET A 77 12.30 -0.37 4.70
N PRO A 78 10.95 -0.38 4.76
CA PRO A 78 10.24 -0.42 6.02
C PRO A 78 10.53 -1.76 6.71
N SER A 79 11.04 -1.73 7.94
CA SER A 79 11.20 -2.95 8.75
C SER A 79 9.81 -3.52 9.02
N THR A 80 9.55 -4.74 8.53
CA THR A 80 8.28 -5.48 8.63
C THR A 80 7.53 -5.20 9.93
N VAL A 81 6.34 -4.59 9.83
CA VAL A 81 5.33 -4.69 10.89
C VAL A 81 4.90 -6.16 10.94
N LYS A 82 5.41 -6.93 11.91
CA LYS A 82 4.95 -8.29 12.18
C LYS A 82 3.43 -8.29 12.32
N PRO A 83 2.67 -9.05 11.50
CA PRO A 83 1.25 -9.21 11.72
C PRO A 83 1.06 -9.99 13.03
N LEU A 84 0.59 -9.31 14.07
CA LEU A 84 0.24 -9.93 15.34
C LEU A 84 -1.10 -10.66 15.16
N CYS A 85 -1.12 -11.76 14.42
CA CYS A 85 -2.29 -12.65 14.32
C CYS A 85 -2.41 -13.47 15.61
N ARG A 86 -2.88 -12.84 16.70
CA ARG A 86 -3.19 -13.56 17.96
C ARG A 86 -4.57 -14.21 17.83
N ASN A 87 -4.61 -15.41 17.24
CA ASN A 87 -5.79 -16.25 17.22
C ASN A 87 -6.15 -16.67 18.66
N THR A 88 -7.21 -16.10 19.23
CA THR A 88 -7.79 -16.60 20.48
C THR A 88 -9.03 -17.41 20.13
N ALA A 89 -8.82 -18.72 19.99
CA ALA A 89 -9.91 -19.69 19.96
C ALA A 89 -10.67 -19.58 21.30
N ASN A 90 -11.85 -18.96 21.29
CA ASN A 90 -12.73 -18.99 22.44
C ASN A 90 -13.80 -20.07 22.23
N LYS A 91 -13.67 -21.11 23.05
CA LYS A 91 -14.53 -22.29 23.11
C LYS A 91 -15.88 -21.88 23.72
N VAL A 92 -16.90 -21.64 22.89
CA VAL A 92 -18.27 -21.48 23.40
C VAL A 92 -18.86 -22.87 23.62
N GLN A 93 -18.85 -23.29 24.89
CA GLN A 93 -19.80 -24.27 25.39
C GLN A 93 -21.23 -23.72 25.21
N LYS A 94 -22.12 -24.52 24.60
CA LYS A 94 -23.54 -24.47 24.96
C LYS A 94 -24.00 -25.88 25.30
N SER A 95 -24.25 -26.02 26.60
CA SER A 95 -25.04 -27.06 27.24
C SER A 95 -26.52 -26.87 26.91
N THR A 96 -27.21 -28.01 26.89
CA THR A 96 -28.67 -28.22 26.98
C THR A 96 -29.44 -28.14 25.67
#